data_AF-A0A2L2WP95-F1
#
_entry.id   AF-A0A2L2WP95-F1
#
_cell.length_a   1.000
_cell.length_b   1.000
_cell.length_c   1.000
_cell.angle_alpha   90.00
_cell.angle_beta   90.00
_cell.angle_gamma   90.00
#
_symmetry.space_group_name_H-M   'P 1'
#
loop_
_entity.id
_entity.type
_entity.pdbx_description
1 polymer ?
#
loop_
_entity_poly.entity_id
_entity_poly.type
_entity_poly.pdbx_seq_one_letter_code
_entity_poly.pdbx_strand_id
1 'polypeptide(L)'
;MIKCNVTVCGTISKAVVVRTNNENKAFTAFAVNCMIPARNGIDKTVEISVVKDGEEYNQADYTVGKRVEISGVLTFKKRGDNLYFNLSASSVNLTVASNEDSIKGEMHFRGKTGKNIEEKTDKKGRNFLQFSAFSAEKVNDCFEYLWVRFLGFDRKREEWLQPQTGIEAKGELELSVYNDKLNIACKVSEMSEYVKQPYNPNN
;
A
#
# COMPACT_ATOMS: atom_id res chain seq x y z
N MET A 1 5.96 8.34 -4.51
CA MET A 1 6.27 7.23 -3.60
C MET A 1 5.00 6.87 -2.84
N ILE A 2 4.70 5.58 -2.66
CA ILE A 2 3.59 5.10 -1.83
C ILE A 2 4.15 4.05 -0.87
N LYS A 3 4.04 4.32 0.42
CA LYS A 3 4.47 3.41 1.50
C LYS A 3 3.32 3.28 2.49
N CYS A 4 3.03 2.08 2.95
CA CYS A 4 1.97 1.88 3.93
C CYS A 4 2.53 1.11 5.13
N ASN A 5 2.42 1.67 6.33
CA ASN A 5 2.69 0.94 7.56
C ASN A 5 1.45 0.12 7.87
N VAL A 6 1.53 -1.20 7.74
CA VAL A 6 0.37 -2.09 7.79
C VAL A 6 0.57 -3.26 8.71
N THR A 7 -0.55 -3.80 9.17
CA THR A 7 -0.69 -5.17 9.65
C THR A 7 -1.47 -5.96 8.60
N VAL A 8 -0.89 -7.09 8.20
CA VAL A 8 -1.43 -8.02 7.21
C VAL A 8 -1.79 -9.32 7.91
N CYS A 9 -3.05 -9.73 7.83
CA CYS A 9 -3.50 -11.07 8.21
C CYS A 9 -3.78 -11.87 6.96
N GLY A 10 -3.16 -13.03 6.82
CA GLY A 10 -3.25 -13.85 5.62
C GLY A 10 -2.81 -15.28 5.85
N THR A 11 -2.55 -16.00 4.76
CA THR A 11 -2.09 -17.39 4.79
C THR A 11 -0.80 -17.53 4.01
N ILE A 12 0.20 -18.22 4.56
CA ILE A 12 1.46 -18.49 3.85
C ILE A 12 1.16 -19.27 2.57
N SER A 13 1.54 -18.72 1.42
CA SER A 13 1.31 -19.32 0.09
C SER A 13 2.58 -19.91 -0.52
N LYS A 14 3.76 -19.44 -0.11
CA LYS A 14 5.07 -19.98 -0.51
C LYS A 14 5.95 -20.20 0.71
N ALA A 15 6.67 -21.31 0.72
CA ALA A 15 7.59 -21.66 1.80
C ALA A 15 8.68 -20.59 1.99
N VAL A 16 9.14 -20.44 3.23
CA VAL A 16 10.22 -19.51 3.57
C VAL A 16 11.55 -20.00 3.03
N VAL A 17 12.28 -19.08 2.43
CA VAL A 17 13.66 -19.27 1.98
C VAL A 17 14.56 -18.20 2.58
N VAL A 18 15.77 -18.60 2.99
CA VAL A 18 16.85 -17.64 3.32
C VAL A 18 17.54 -17.24 2.04
N ARG A 19 17.80 -15.95 1.90
CA ARG A 19 18.57 -15.38 0.80
C ARG A 19 19.58 -14.37 1.36
N THR A 20 20.58 -14.07 0.57
CA THR A 20 21.59 -13.07 0.90
C THR A 20 21.51 -11.94 -0.12
N ASN A 21 21.61 -10.70 0.35
CA ASN A 21 21.64 -9.53 -0.53
C ASN A 21 23.08 -9.23 -1.01
N ASN A 22 23.24 -8.19 -1.81
CA ASN A 22 24.55 -7.78 -2.35
C ASN A 22 25.55 -7.30 -1.28
N GLU A 23 25.10 -7.04 -0.06
CA GLU A 23 25.92 -6.65 1.10
C GLU A 23 26.28 -7.85 2.00
N ASN A 24 26.05 -9.09 1.54
CA ASN A 24 26.18 -10.32 2.33
C ASN A 24 25.28 -10.37 3.58
N LYS A 25 24.24 -9.54 3.64
CA LYS A 25 23.24 -9.61 4.71
C LYS A 25 22.15 -10.58 4.34
N ALA A 26 21.85 -11.47 5.27
CA ALA A 26 20.81 -12.46 5.08
C ALA A 26 19.42 -11.93 5.44
N PHE A 27 18.44 -12.42 4.70
CA PHE A 27 17.03 -12.12 4.89
C PHE A 27 16.18 -13.35 4.56
N THR A 28 15.03 -13.45 5.22
CA THR A 28 14.01 -14.43 4.91
C THR A 28 13.03 -13.86 3.90
N ALA A 29 12.62 -14.70 2.93
CA ALA A 29 11.65 -14.35 1.92
C ALA A 29 10.57 -15.44 1.81
N PHE A 30 9.31 -15.02 1.72
CA PHE A 30 8.16 -15.90 1.54
C PHE A 30 7.00 -15.13 0.91
N ALA A 31 5.87 -15.80 0.68
CA ALA A 31 4.67 -15.15 0.18
C ALA A 31 3.45 -15.47 1.04
N VAL A 32 2.53 -14.52 1.11
CA VAL A 32 1.27 -14.61 1.84
C VAL A 32 0.13 -14.26 0.90
N ASN A 33 -0.88 -15.12 0.85
CA ASN A 33 -2.15 -14.80 0.22
C ASN A 33 -3.03 -14.04 1.21
N CYS A 34 -3.62 -12.95 0.73
CA CYS A 34 -4.62 -12.17 1.45
C CYS A 34 -5.80 -11.90 0.52
N MET A 35 -6.99 -12.22 0.97
CA MET A 35 -8.25 -11.95 0.30
C MET A 35 -8.66 -10.50 0.55
N ILE A 36 -8.99 -9.80 -0.53
CA ILE A 36 -9.55 -8.45 -0.49
C ILE A 36 -11.03 -8.56 -0.87
N PRO A 37 -11.95 -8.19 0.03
CA PRO A 37 -13.37 -8.33 -0.23
C PRO A 37 -13.79 -7.40 -1.38
N ALA A 38 -14.63 -7.91 -2.27
CA ALA A 38 -15.26 -7.11 -3.30
C ALA A 38 -16.49 -6.39 -2.73
N ARG A 39 -16.68 -5.11 -3.12
CA ARG A 39 -17.95 -4.43 -2.79
C ARG A 39 -19.13 -5.04 -3.53
N ASN A 40 -18.85 -5.65 -4.68
CA ASN A 40 -19.76 -6.38 -5.54
C ASN A 40 -18.96 -7.38 -6.39
N GLY A 41 -19.48 -8.59 -6.61
CA GLY A 41 -18.81 -9.62 -7.41
C GLY A 41 -17.90 -10.54 -6.58
N ILE A 42 -16.80 -10.99 -7.19
CA ILE A 42 -15.90 -12.01 -6.63
C ILE A 42 -14.75 -11.34 -5.89
N ASP A 43 -14.46 -11.83 -4.68
CA ASP A 43 -13.31 -11.42 -3.88
C ASP A 43 -11.99 -11.67 -4.63
N LYS A 44 -10.99 -10.83 -4.39
CA LYS A 44 -9.70 -10.95 -5.07
C LYS A 44 -8.63 -11.36 -4.06
N THR A 45 -8.01 -12.50 -4.29
CA THR A 45 -6.79 -12.88 -3.57
C THR A 45 -5.60 -12.14 -4.16
N VAL A 46 -4.85 -11.44 -3.31
CA VAL A 46 -3.55 -10.86 -3.66
C VAL A 46 -2.44 -11.71 -3.02
N GLU A 47 -1.38 -11.95 -3.77
CA GLU A 47 -0.15 -12.52 -3.23
C GLU A 47 0.81 -11.39 -2.82
N ILE A 48 1.22 -11.41 -1.55
CA ILE A 48 2.12 -10.42 -0.95
C ILE A 48 3.48 -11.08 -0.80
N SER A 49 4.49 -10.53 -1.46
CA SER A 49 5.88 -10.93 -1.26
C SER A 49 6.40 -10.32 0.04
N VAL A 50 6.81 -11.15 0.98
CA VAL A 50 7.29 -10.74 2.30
C VAL A 50 8.79 -10.93 2.38
N VAL A 51 9.49 -9.92 2.87
CA VAL A 51 10.90 -9.97 3.23
C VAL A 51 11.06 -9.56 4.69
N LYS A 52 11.85 -10.30 5.45
CA LYS A 52 12.23 -9.96 6.82
C LYS A 52 13.74 -10.10 6.98
N ASP A 53 14.39 -9.06 7.49
CA ASP A 53 15.83 -9.07 7.77
C ASP A 53 16.16 -10.12 8.84
N GLY A 54 17.32 -10.78 8.66
CA GLY A 54 17.81 -11.85 9.54
C GLY A 54 17.45 -13.26 9.05
N GLU A 55 18.09 -14.25 9.67
CA GLU A 55 17.91 -15.68 9.37
C GLU A 55 17.13 -16.41 10.46
N GLU A 56 16.81 -15.74 11.56
CA GLU A 56 16.16 -16.38 12.71
C GLU A 56 14.67 -16.63 12.43
N TYR A 57 14.40 -17.84 11.97
CA TYR A 57 13.08 -18.45 11.98
C TYR A 57 13.23 -19.96 12.14
N ASN A 58 12.28 -20.58 12.82
CA ASN A 58 12.17 -22.03 12.82
C ASN A 58 11.37 -22.44 11.58
N GLN A 59 12.02 -23.10 10.62
CA GLN A 59 11.40 -23.47 9.34
C GLN A 59 10.13 -24.32 9.53
N ALA A 60 10.08 -25.15 10.57
CA ALA A 60 8.90 -25.96 10.89
C ALA A 60 7.66 -25.10 11.22
N ASP A 61 7.86 -23.86 11.65
CA ASP A 61 6.77 -22.96 12.03
C ASP A 61 6.16 -22.22 10.84
N TYR A 62 6.80 -22.21 9.66
CA TYR A 62 6.36 -21.44 8.50
C TYR A 62 5.87 -22.33 7.35
N THR A 63 4.85 -23.14 7.64
CA THR A 63 4.25 -24.05 6.66
C THR A 63 3.27 -23.34 5.73
N VAL A 64 3.25 -23.76 4.46
CA VAL A 64 2.22 -23.31 3.51
C VAL A 64 0.83 -23.69 4.05
N GLY A 65 -0.12 -22.76 3.95
CA GLY A 65 -1.45 -22.92 4.54
C GLY A 65 -1.55 -22.41 5.99
N LYS A 66 -0.44 -22.07 6.65
CA LYS A 66 -0.48 -21.54 8.02
C LYS A 66 -0.93 -20.08 8.04
N ARG A 67 -1.76 -19.75 9.03
CA ARG A 67 -2.18 -18.38 9.34
C ARG A 67 -1.04 -17.56 9.91
N VAL A 68 -0.97 -16.31 9.48
CA VAL A 68 0.08 -15.38 9.85
C VAL A 68 -0.45 -13.95 9.92
N GLU A 69 0.04 -13.21 10.90
CA GLU A 69 -0.13 -11.78 11.06
C GLU A 69 1.25 -11.12 10.95
N ILE A 70 1.38 -10.12 10.09
CA ILE A 70 2.66 -9.49 9.75
C ILE A 70 2.52 -7.99 9.85
N SER A 71 3.33 -7.37 10.69
CA SER A 71 3.47 -5.91 10.70
C SER A 71 4.68 -5.49 9.90
N GLY A 72 4.57 -4.41 9.13
CA GLY A 72 5.65 -3.95 8.29
C GLY A 72 5.30 -2.80 7.35
N VAL A 73 6.20 -2.53 6.42
CA VAL A 73 6.03 -1.51 5.39
C VAL A 73 5.66 -2.16 4.06
N LEU A 74 4.41 -1.98 3.65
CA LEU A 74 3.90 -2.40 2.35
C LEU A 74 4.19 -1.35 1.29
N THR A 75 4.70 -1.80 0.15
CA THR A 75 4.93 -1.00 -1.04
C THR A 75 4.31 -1.68 -2.26
N PHE A 76 3.96 -0.87 -3.25
CA PHE A 76 3.35 -1.32 -4.48
C PHE A 76 4.31 -1.10 -5.65
N LYS A 77 4.42 -2.08 -6.54
CA LYS A 77 5.15 -1.95 -7.81
C LYS A 77 4.23 -2.30 -8.97
N LYS A 78 4.07 -1.39 -9.93
CA LYS A 78 3.30 -1.64 -11.15
C LYS A 78 4.25 -2.01 -12.29
N ARG A 79 3.94 -3.07 -13.04
CA ARG A 79 4.65 -3.43 -14.29
C ARG A 79 3.62 -3.90 -15.31
N GLY A 80 3.35 -3.07 -16.33
CA GLY A 80 2.23 -3.29 -17.24
C GLY A 80 0.92 -3.39 -16.45
N ASP A 81 0.15 -4.44 -16.69
CA ASP A 81 -1.12 -4.67 -16.00
C ASP A 81 -0.97 -5.26 -14.59
N ASN A 82 0.23 -5.71 -14.22
CA ASN A 82 0.48 -6.34 -12.93
C ASN A 82 0.75 -5.30 -11.83
N LEU A 83 0.20 -5.56 -10.65
CA LEU A 83 0.46 -4.81 -9.43
C LEU A 83 1.00 -5.76 -8.35
N TYR A 84 2.25 -5.56 -7.96
CA TYR A 84 2.94 -6.38 -6.97
C TYR A 84 2.90 -5.72 -5.59
N PHE A 85 2.59 -6.54 -4.59
CA PHE A 85 2.57 -6.18 -3.18
C PHE A 85 3.87 -6.67 -2.54
N ASN A 86 4.69 -5.75 -2.04
CA ASN A 86 5.95 -6.06 -1.39
C ASN A 86 5.95 -5.55 0.04
N LEU A 87 6.04 -6.44 1.01
CA LEU A 87 6.02 -6.15 2.44
C LEU A 87 7.42 -6.37 3.02
N SER A 88 8.01 -5.30 3.55
CA SER A 88 9.17 -5.41 4.44
C SER A 88 8.66 -5.58 5.87
N ALA A 89 8.78 -6.78 6.42
CA ALA A 89 8.21 -7.16 7.71
C ALA A 89 9.12 -6.76 8.86
N SER A 90 8.57 -6.03 9.83
CA SER A 90 9.22 -5.76 11.11
C SER A 90 8.97 -6.91 12.09
N SER A 91 7.75 -7.45 12.12
CA SER A 91 7.39 -8.60 12.95
C SER A 91 6.49 -9.59 12.21
N VAL A 92 6.58 -10.85 12.64
CA VAL A 92 5.72 -11.94 12.16
C VAL A 92 5.17 -12.67 13.38
N ASN A 93 3.85 -12.82 13.43
CA ASN A 93 3.12 -13.56 14.45
C ASN A 93 2.42 -14.77 13.80
N LEU A 94 2.74 -15.96 14.31
CA LEU A 94 2.22 -17.24 13.80
C LEU A 94 1.10 -17.83 14.66
N THR A 95 0.78 -17.17 15.77
CA THR A 95 -0.31 -17.52 16.69
C THR A 95 -1.42 -16.49 16.53
N VAL A 96 -2.13 -16.57 15.40
CA VAL A 96 -3.19 -15.63 15.03
C VAL A 96 -4.53 -16.17 15.49
N ALA A 97 -5.26 -15.39 16.30
CA ALA A 97 -6.59 -15.77 16.77
C ALA A 97 -7.70 -15.48 15.73
N SER A 98 -7.47 -14.48 14.87
CA SER A 98 -8.41 -14.11 13.80
C SER A 98 -8.31 -15.06 12.61
N ASN A 99 -9.46 -15.41 12.04
CA ASN A 99 -9.56 -16.19 10.82
C ASN A 99 -9.77 -15.33 9.57
N GLU A 100 -9.84 -14.00 9.72
CA GLU A 100 -10.13 -13.06 8.64
C GLU A 100 -8.86 -12.54 7.98
N ASP A 101 -8.92 -12.44 6.64
CA ASP A 101 -7.88 -11.79 5.85
C ASP A 101 -8.03 -10.27 5.96
N SER A 102 -6.91 -9.57 6.14
CA SER A 102 -6.94 -8.11 6.14
C SER A 102 -5.59 -7.49 5.82
N ILE A 103 -5.64 -6.28 5.25
CA ILE A 103 -4.50 -5.39 5.11
C ILE A 103 -4.96 -4.05 5.66
N LYS A 104 -4.54 -3.72 6.88
CA LYS A 104 -4.96 -2.51 7.58
C LYS A 104 -3.76 -1.68 7.98
N GLY A 105 -3.88 -0.37 7.92
CA GLY A 105 -2.83 0.53 8.38
C GLY A 105 -2.87 1.88 7.71
N GLU A 106 -1.74 2.58 7.78
CA GLU A 106 -1.63 3.97 7.34
C GLU A 106 -0.78 4.07 6.09
N MET A 107 -1.28 4.81 5.10
CA MET A 107 -0.57 5.18 3.89
C MET A 107 0.16 6.50 4.10
N HIS A 108 1.41 6.55 3.64
CA HIS A 108 2.14 7.76 3.31
C HIS A 108 2.32 7.83 1.79
N PHE A 109 1.74 8.88 1.22
CA PHE A 109 1.73 9.14 -0.21
C PHE A 109 2.51 10.41 -0.52
N ARG A 110 3.32 10.34 -1.58
CA ARG A 110 3.91 11.50 -2.24
C ARG A 110 3.75 11.37 -3.75
N GLY A 111 3.17 12.37 -4.39
CA GLY A 111 2.86 12.30 -5.82
C GLY A 111 2.27 13.59 -6.36
N LYS A 112 1.50 13.50 -7.44
CA LYS A 112 0.80 14.64 -8.04
C LYS A 112 -0.70 14.39 -8.11
N THR A 113 -1.50 15.42 -7.86
CA THR A 113 -2.95 15.36 -8.07
C THR A 113 -3.28 15.10 -9.54
N GLY A 114 -4.41 14.43 -9.77
CA GLY A 114 -5.03 14.31 -11.08
C GLY A 114 -5.66 15.63 -11.54
N LYS A 115 -6.52 15.54 -12.55
CA LYS A 115 -7.23 16.71 -13.09
C LYS A 115 -8.44 17.11 -12.27
N ASN A 116 -9.12 16.14 -11.65
CA ASN A 116 -10.40 16.33 -10.99
C ASN A 116 -10.22 16.35 -9.48
N ILE A 117 -10.69 17.44 -8.86
CA ILE A 117 -10.73 17.64 -7.41
C ILE A 117 -12.12 18.16 -7.09
N GLU A 118 -12.89 17.37 -6.36
CA GLU A 118 -14.33 17.56 -6.18
C GLU A 118 -14.65 17.71 -4.70
N GLU A 119 -15.39 18.76 -4.33
CA GLU A 119 -16.07 18.82 -3.03
C GLU A 119 -17.45 18.18 -3.20
N LYS A 120 -17.75 17.18 -2.39
CA LYS A 120 -18.98 16.41 -2.44
C LYS A 120 -19.66 16.40 -1.09
N THR A 121 -20.91 15.97 -1.09
CA THR A 121 -21.70 15.78 0.12
C THR A 121 -22.13 14.32 0.22
N ASP A 122 -21.95 13.71 1.40
CA ASP A 122 -22.39 12.34 1.66
C ASP A 122 -23.92 12.26 1.82
N LYS A 123 -24.46 11.04 1.95
CA LYS A 123 -25.92 10.83 2.14
C LYS A 123 -26.49 11.49 3.41
N LYS A 124 -25.63 11.89 4.36
CA LYS A 124 -26.00 12.54 5.62
C LYS A 124 -25.80 14.06 5.57
N GLY A 125 -25.48 14.63 4.41
CA GLY A 125 -25.27 16.07 4.27
C GLY A 125 -23.86 16.54 4.68
N ARG A 126 -22.93 15.63 4.97
CA ARG A 126 -21.56 16.01 5.39
C ARG A 126 -20.67 16.19 4.18
N ASN A 127 -19.91 17.28 4.17
CA ASN A 127 -19.00 17.58 3.07
C ASN A 127 -17.73 16.74 3.17
N PHE A 128 -17.26 16.26 2.02
CA PHE A 128 -15.99 15.57 1.89
C PHE A 128 -15.32 15.93 0.58
N LEU A 129 -14.01 15.98 0.61
CA LEU A 129 -13.16 16.18 -0.54
C LEU A 129 -12.86 14.83 -1.19
N GLN A 130 -12.99 14.76 -2.51
CA GLN A 130 -12.65 13.60 -3.31
C GLN A 130 -11.74 13.98 -4.48
N PHE A 131 -10.62 13.30 -4.60
CA PHE A 131 -9.74 13.44 -5.77
C PHE A 131 -8.93 12.17 -6.00
N SER A 132 -8.19 12.11 -7.09
CA SER A 132 -7.19 11.08 -7.33
C SER A 132 -5.82 11.73 -7.43
N ALA A 133 -4.78 11.05 -6.97
CA ALA A 133 -3.40 11.44 -7.20
C ALA A 133 -2.59 10.21 -7.61
N PHE A 134 -1.45 10.43 -8.27
CA PHE A 134 -0.60 9.35 -8.73
C PHE A 134 0.84 9.51 -8.26
N SER A 135 1.50 8.38 -8.05
CA SER A 135 2.95 8.27 -7.94
C SER A 135 3.49 7.67 -9.23
N ALA A 136 4.54 8.27 -9.79
CA ALA A 136 5.24 7.72 -10.95
C ALA A 136 6.53 7.01 -10.52
N GLU A 137 6.79 5.84 -11.06
CA GLU A 137 8.06 5.11 -10.96
C GLU A 137 8.68 5.03 -12.36
N LYS A 138 9.96 5.38 -12.49
CA LYS A 138 10.69 5.18 -13.75
C LYS A 138 11.02 3.68 -13.88
N VAL A 139 10.60 3.07 -14.99
CA VAL A 139 10.86 1.68 -15.31
C VAL A 139 11.47 1.63 -16.71
N ASN A 140 12.78 1.33 -16.77
CA ASN A 140 13.59 1.48 -17.98
C ASN A 140 13.44 2.91 -18.54
N ASP A 141 13.04 3.05 -19.80
CA ASP A 141 12.82 4.35 -20.45
C ASP A 141 11.38 4.86 -20.35
N CYS A 142 10.51 4.15 -19.63
CA CYS A 142 9.09 4.48 -19.46
C CYS A 142 8.77 4.88 -18.00
N PHE A 143 7.55 5.39 -17.80
CA PHE A 143 6.99 5.67 -16.47
C PHE A 143 5.75 4.83 -16.21
N GLU A 144 5.73 4.20 -15.04
CA GLU A 144 4.55 3.50 -14.52
C GLU A 144 3.85 4.38 -13.49
N TYR A 145 2.54 4.51 -13.63
CA TYR A 145 1.72 5.38 -12.80
C TYR A 145 0.80 4.55 -11.90
N LEU A 146 0.96 4.72 -10.60
CA LEU A 146 0.07 4.12 -9.61
C LEU A 146 -0.86 5.19 -9.03
N TRP A 147 -2.15 5.00 -9.29
CA TRP A 147 -3.22 5.92 -8.89
C TRP A 147 -3.82 5.53 -7.54
N VAL A 148 -4.08 6.54 -6.71
CA VAL A 148 -4.75 6.41 -5.42
C VAL A 148 -5.91 7.38 -5.37
N ARG A 149 -7.05 6.91 -4.88
CA ARG A 149 -8.22 7.74 -4.58
C ARG A 149 -8.12 8.31 -3.16
N PHE A 150 -8.33 9.60 -3.01
CA PHE A 150 -8.29 10.27 -1.71
C PHE A 150 -9.70 10.69 -1.30
N LEU A 151 -9.99 10.51 -0.02
CA LEU A 151 -11.23 10.93 0.64
C LEU A 151 -10.86 11.74 1.89
N GLY A 152 -11.15 13.04 1.90
CA GLY A 152 -10.95 13.91 3.06
C GLY A 152 -12.30 14.31 3.64
N PHE A 153 -12.71 13.69 4.74
CA PHE A 153 -13.96 14.02 5.43
C PHE A 153 -13.81 15.29 6.26
N ASP A 154 -14.89 16.06 6.38
CA ASP A 154 -14.95 17.28 7.20
C ASP A 154 -13.84 18.30 6.87
N ARG A 155 -13.37 18.27 5.63
CA ARG A 155 -12.25 19.08 5.14
C ARG A 155 -12.69 19.92 3.95
N LYS A 156 -12.33 21.20 3.96
CA LYS A 156 -12.46 22.07 2.79
C LYS A 156 -11.24 21.92 1.88
N ARG A 157 -11.43 22.14 0.59
CA ARG A 157 -10.32 22.23 -0.35
C ARG A 157 -9.45 23.44 -0.01
N GLU A 158 -8.17 23.18 0.21
CA GLU A 158 -7.18 24.24 0.41
C GLU A 158 -6.81 24.89 -0.94
N GLU A 159 -6.45 26.17 -0.93
CA GLU A 159 -6.15 26.94 -2.15
C GLU A 159 -4.99 26.35 -2.95
N TRP A 160 -3.97 25.82 -2.27
CA TRP A 160 -2.82 25.19 -2.91
C TRP A 160 -3.17 23.86 -3.61
N LEU A 161 -4.28 23.21 -3.21
CA LEU A 161 -4.68 21.91 -3.75
C LEU A 161 -5.33 22.08 -5.13
N GLN A 162 -4.48 22.25 -6.13
CA GLN A 162 -4.85 22.44 -7.52
C GLN A 162 -4.55 21.19 -8.37
N PRO A 163 -5.16 21.06 -9.56
CA PRO A 163 -4.82 20.00 -10.51
C PRO A 163 -3.33 19.97 -10.83
N GLN A 164 -2.75 18.78 -10.93
CA GLN A 164 -1.33 18.56 -11.24
C GLN A 164 -0.32 19.10 -10.21
N THR A 165 -0.78 19.56 -9.03
CA THR A 165 0.08 20.00 -7.92
C THR A 165 0.74 18.81 -7.22
N GLY A 166 2.00 18.99 -6.80
CA GLY A 166 2.72 18.03 -5.97
C GLY A 166 2.14 17.99 -4.56
N ILE A 167 1.87 16.79 -4.05
CA ILE A 167 1.27 16.61 -2.72
C ILE A 167 2.02 15.58 -1.90
N GLU A 168 1.94 15.76 -0.59
CA GLU A 168 2.21 14.74 0.41
C GLU A 168 0.93 14.53 1.23
N ALA A 169 0.56 13.27 1.45
CA ALA A 169 -0.64 12.91 2.19
C ALA A 169 -0.39 11.71 3.10
N LYS A 170 -1.03 11.71 4.26
CA LYS A 170 -1.12 10.57 5.17
C LYS A 170 -2.59 10.24 5.44
N GLY A 171 -2.86 8.98 5.74
CA GLY A 171 -4.22 8.55 6.03
C GLY A 171 -4.38 7.06 6.12
N GLU A 172 -5.61 6.60 6.42
CA GLU A 172 -5.95 5.19 6.48
C GLU A 172 -5.92 4.58 5.06
N LEU A 173 -5.17 3.50 4.88
CA LEU A 173 -5.15 2.71 3.64
C LEU A 173 -6.48 1.95 3.50
N GLU A 174 -7.12 2.10 2.35
CA GLU A 174 -8.26 1.26 1.96
C GLU A 174 -7.96 0.53 0.66
N LEU A 175 -8.16 -0.79 0.67
CA LEU A 175 -8.11 -1.63 -0.52
C LEU A 175 -9.49 -2.20 -0.78
N SER A 176 -9.93 -2.18 -2.05
CA SER A 176 -11.22 -2.75 -2.43
C SER A 176 -11.21 -3.22 -3.87
N VAL A 177 -12.09 -4.17 -4.18
CA VAL A 177 -12.27 -4.67 -5.54
C VAL A 177 -13.59 -4.16 -6.09
N TYR A 178 -13.56 -3.64 -7.32
CA TYR A 178 -14.74 -3.22 -8.08
C TYR A 178 -14.55 -3.61 -9.55
N ASN A 179 -15.50 -4.36 -10.11
CA ASN A 179 -15.42 -4.91 -11.47
C ASN A 179 -14.06 -5.60 -11.76
N ASP A 180 -13.64 -6.48 -10.85
CA ASP A 180 -12.35 -7.21 -10.87
C ASP A 180 -11.08 -6.30 -10.86
N LYS A 181 -11.25 -4.99 -10.69
CA LYS A 181 -10.15 -4.04 -10.55
C LYS A 181 -9.92 -3.74 -9.09
N LEU A 182 -8.68 -3.94 -8.66
CA LEU A 182 -8.21 -3.53 -7.36
C LEU A 182 -8.08 -2.00 -7.33
N ASN A 183 -8.66 -1.39 -6.31
CA ASN A 183 -8.60 0.03 -6.05
C ASN A 183 -7.82 0.29 -4.77
N ILE A 184 -6.89 1.26 -4.86
CA ILE A 184 -6.16 1.78 -3.72
C ILE A 184 -6.76 3.13 -3.36
N ALA A 185 -7.17 3.29 -2.11
CA ALA A 185 -7.70 4.52 -1.57
C ALA A 185 -7.00 4.91 -0.26
N CYS A 186 -7.11 6.18 0.08
CA CYS A 186 -6.58 6.77 1.29
C CYS A 186 -7.64 7.69 1.89
N LYS A 187 -8.06 7.42 3.13
CA LYS A 187 -8.84 8.37 3.92
C LYS A 187 -7.88 9.33 4.59
N VAL A 188 -7.84 10.56 4.09
CA VAL A 188 -6.84 11.56 4.45
C VAL A 188 -6.98 12.00 5.90
N SER A 189 -5.89 11.87 6.66
CA SER A 189 -5.72 12.49 7.98
C SER A 189 -4.88 13.76 7.90
N GLU A 190 -3.80 13.74 7.11
CA GLU A 190 -2.90 14.87 6.89
C GLU A 190 -2.64 15.05 5.39
N MET A 191 -2.54 16.30 4.94
CA MET A 191 -2.22 16.59 3.55
C MET A 191 -1.59 17.98 3.43
N SER A 192 -0.53 18.09 2.62
CA SER A 192 0.23 19.31 2.38
C SER A 192 0.74 19.40 0.94
N GLU A 193 1.06 20.63 0.52
CA GLU A 193 1.76 20.86 -0.75
C GLU A 193 3.17 20.29 -0.67
N TYR A 194 3.55 19.52 -1.68
CA TYR A 194 4.92 19.01 -1.82
C TYR A 194 5.67 19.82 -2.87
N VAL A 195 6.52 20.73 -2.39
CA VAL A 195 7.50 21.43 -3.20
C VAL A 195 8.78 20.60 -3.25
N LYS A 196 9.16 20.13 -4.44
CA LYS A 196 10.40 19.39 -4.62
C LYS A 196 11.57 20.31 -4.27
N GLN A 197 12.33 19.96 -3.23
CA GLN A 197 13.53 20.71 -2.91
C GLN A 197 14.51 20.65 -4.10
N PRO A 198 15.23 21.75 -4.40
CA PRO A 198 16.25 21.75 -5.42
C PRO A 198 17.25 20.63 -5.14
N TYR A 199 17.69 19.94 -6.19
CA TYR A 199 18.72 18.93 -6.07
C TYR A 199 19.98 19.57 -5.48
N ASN A 200 20.37 19.14 -4.28
CA ASN A 200 21.62 19.56 -3.68
C ASN A 200 22.63 18.41 -3.92
N PRO A 201 23.59 18.56 -4.84
CA PRO A 201 24.55 17.49 -5.17
C PRO A 201 25.49 17.12 -4.02
N ASN A 202 25.43 17.82 -2.88
CA ASN A 202 26.31 17.66 -1.74
C ASN A 202 25.70 16.86 -0.56
N ASN A 203 24.59 16.14 -0.77
CA ASN A 203 23.96 15.26 0.22
C ASN A 203 23.85 13.81 -0.29
#